data_AF-A0A2J8X688-F1
#
_entry.id   AF-A0A2J8X688-F1
#
_cell.length_a   1.000
_cell.length_b   1.000
_cell.length_c   1.000
_cell.angle_alpha   90.00
_cell.angle_beta   90.00
_cell.angle_gamma   90.00
#
_symmetry.space_group_name_H-M   'P 1'
#
loop_
_entity.id
_entity.type
_entity.pdbx_description
1 polymer ?
#
loop_
_entity_poly.entity_id
_entity_poly.type
_entity_poly.pdbx_seq_one_letter_code
_entity_poly.pdbx_strand_id
1 'polypeptide(L)'
;MKGFGSDKEAILDIITSRSNRQRQEVCQSYKSLYGKDLIADLKYELTGKFERLIVGLMRPPAYCDAKEIKDAISGIGTDEKCLIEILASRTNEQMHQLVAAYKDAYERDLEADIIGDTSGHFQKMLVVLLQGTREEDDVVSEDLVQQDVQDLYEAGELKWGTDEAQFIYILGNRSKQHLRLVFDEYLKTTGKPIEASIRGELSGDFEKLMLAVVKCIRSTPEYFAERLFKAMKGLGTRDNTLIRIMVSRSELDMLDIREIFRTKYEKSLYSMIKNDTSGEYKKTLLKLCGGDDDAAGQFFPEAAQVAYQMWELSAVARVELKGTVRPANDFNPDADAKALRKAMKGLGTDEDTIIDIITHRSNAQRQQIRQTFKSHFGRDLMTDLKSEISGDLARLILGLMMPPAHYDAKQLKKAMEGAGTDEKTLIEILATRTNAEIRAINEAYKEDYHKSLEDALSSDTSGHFRRILISLATGNREEGGENLDQAREDAQ
;
A
#
# COMPACT_ATOMS: atom_id res chain seq x y z
N MET A 1 19.24 -36.24 7.49
CA MET A 1 18.61 -37.01 6.39
C MET A 1 19.03 -38.49 6.43
N LYS A 2 19.15 -39.12 7.61
CA LYS A 2 19.40 -40.56 7.74
C LYS A 2 18.17 -41.19 8.40
N GLY A 3 17.85 -42.43 8.03
CA GLY A 3 16.66 -43.12 8.53
C GLY A 3 15.41 -42.77 7.73
N PHE A 4 14.23 -43.17 8.24
CA PHE A 4 12.96 -42.83 7.60
C PHE A 4 12.60 -41.37 7.90
N GLY A 5 12.42 -40.57 6.85
CA GLY A 5 12.18 -39.13 6.94
C GLY A 5 13.44 -38.33 7.26
N SER A 6 13.23 -37.05 7.60
CA SER A 6 14.31 -36.10 7.86
C SER A 6 14.05 -35.27 9.13
N ASP A 7 15.13 -34.93 9.82
CA ASP A 7 15.10 -33.97 10.94
C ASP A 7 15.04 -32.55 10.36
N LYS A 8 13.82 -32.09 10.10
CA LYS A 8 13.56 -30.80 9.46
C LYS A 8 14.01 -29.63 10.35
N GLU A 9 13.89 -29.75 11.67
CA GLU A 9 14.35 -28.74 12.63
C GLU A 9 15.87 -28.59 12.58
N ALA A 10 16.62 -29.71 12.62
CA ALA A 10 18.07 -29.62 12.50
C ALA A 10 18.51 -29.05 11.14
N ILE A 11 17.84 -29.44 10.04
CA ILE A 11 18.12 -28.91 8.70
C ILE A 11 17.89 -27.39 8.68
N LEU A 12 16.73 -26.92 9.14
CA LEU A 12 16.40 -25.50 9.09
C LEU A 12 17.32 -24.69 10.01
N ASP A 13 17.64 -25.19 11.20
CA ASP A 13 18.54 -24.51 12.15
C ASP A 13 19.95 -24.34 11.60
N ILE A 14 20.50 -25.37 10.97
CA ILE A 14 21.83 -25.32 10.37
C ILE A 14 21.84 -24.33 9.19
N ILE A 15 20.89 -24.45 8.26
CA ILE A 15 20.89 -23.68 7.01
C ILE A 15 20.62 -22.19 7.27
N THR A 16 19.67 -21.86 8.16
CA THR A 16 19.31 -20.46 8.46
C THR A 16 20.29 -19.74 9.38
N SER A 17 21.24 -20.45 9.99
CA SER A 17 22.30 -19.86 10.82
C SER A 17 23.65 -19.75 10.11
N ARG A 18 23.67 -19.85 8.78
CA ARG A 18 24.89 -19.75 7.95
C ARG A 18 24.65 -18.78 6.79
N SER A 19 25.65 -17.94 6.54
CA SER A 19 25.68 -17.09 5.34
C SER A 19 25.61 -17.93 4.06
N ASN A 20 25.19 -17.34 2.94
CA ASN A 20 25.14 -18.06 1.67
C ASN A 20 26.52 -18.60 1.28
N ARG A 21 27.58 -17.81 1.51
CA ARG A 21 28.96 -18.24 1.30
C ARG A 21 29.29 -19.52 2.07
N GLN A 22 28.97 -19.56 3.36
CA GLN A 22 29.16 -20.77 4.18
C GLN A 22 28.29 -21.93 3.70
N ARG A 23 27.06 -21.67 3.21
CA ARG A 23 26.20 -22.71 2.62
C ARG A 23 26.84 -23.32 1.36
N GLN A 24 27.54 -22.53 0.54
CA GLN A 24 28.31 -23.04 -0.60
C GLN A 24 29.49 -23.94 -0.16
N GLU A 25 30.23 -23.54 0.88
CA GLU A 25 31.30 -24.36 1.45
C GLU A 25 30.77 -25.68 2.02
N VAL A 26 29.57 -25.66 2.62
CA VAL A 26 28.87 -26.86 3.09
C VAL A 26 28.51 -27.78 1.92
N CYS A 27 27.98 -27.24 0.81
CA CYS A 27 27.72 -28.02 -0.41
C CYS A 27 28.99 -28.70 -0.94
N GLN A 28 30.10 -27.97 -1.03
CA GLN A 28 31.39 -28.51 -1.49
C GLN A 28 31.89 -29.62 -0.56
N SER A 29 31.83 -29.39 0.75
CA SER A 29 32.23 -30.39 1.76
C SER A 29 31.36 -31.63 1.69
N TYR A 30 30.04 -31.48 1.54
CA TYR A 30 29.11 -32.59 1.39
C TYR A 30 29.42 -33.43 0.15
N LYS A 31 29.73 -32.77 -0.97
CA LYS A 31 30.11 -33.45 -2.21
C LYS A 31 31.41 -34.24 -2.06
N SER A 32 32.42 -33.68 -1.40
CA SER A 32 33.70 -34.35 -1.15
C SER A 32 33.57 -35.54 -0.20
N LEU A 33 32.85 -35.37 0.91
CA LEU A 33 32.72 -36.38 1.96
C LEU A 33 31.81 -37.55 1.58
N TYR A 34 30.74 -37.28 0.82
CA TYR A 34 29.70 -38.27 0.55
C TYR A 34 29.53 -38.61 -0.93
N GLY A 35 30.20 -37.89 -1.84
CA GLY A 35 30.06 -38.05 -3.30
C GLY A 35 28.71 -37.58 -3.86
N LYS A 36 27.82 -37.06 -3.02
CA LYS A 36 26.42 -36.71 -3.35
C LYS A 36 26.21 -35.21 -3.47
N ASP A 37 25.14 -34.82 -4.14
CA ASP A 37 24.70 -33.43 -4.24
C ASP A 37 23.73 -33.11 -3.10
N LEU A 38 24.10 -32.17 -2.22
CA LEU A 38 23.29 -31.82 -1.06
C LEU A 38 21.93 -31.24 -1.44
N ILE A 39 21.84 -30.45 -2.52
CA ILE A 39 20.58 -29.85 -2.96
C ILE A 39 19.65 -30.93 -3.51
N ALA A 40 20.18 -31.91 -4.26
CA ALA A 40 19.41 -33.05 -4.73
C ALA A 40 18.87 -33.90 -3.58
N ASP A 41 19.70 -34.20 -2.57
CA ASP A 41 19.27 -34.93 -1.38
C ASP A 41 18.21 -34.13 -0.58
N LEU A 42 18.35 -32.79 -0.47
CA LEU A 42 17.33 -31.94 0.16
C LEU A 42 16.00 -31.92 -0.60
N LYS A 43 16.03 -31.89 -1.94
CA LYS A 43 14.81 -32.01 -2.78
C LYS A 43 14.13 -33.37 -2.64
N TYR A 44 14.90 -34.42 -2.37
CA TYR A 44 14.35 -35.75 -2.13
C TYR A 44 13.69 -35.85 -0.75
N GLU A 45 14.31 -35.28 0.28
CA GLU A 45 13.87 -35.40 1.68
C GLU A 45 12.81 -34.38 2.12
N LEU A 46 12.71 -33.26 1.41
CA LEU A 46 11.78 -32.17 1.70
C LEU A 46 10.72 -32.08 0.60
N THR A 47 9.57 -31.49 0.93
CA THR A 47 8.54 -31.21 -0.08
C THR A 47 7.86 -29.85 0.15
N GLY A 48 7.23 -29.32 -0.89
CA GLY A 48 6.35 -28.15 -0.84
C GLY A 48 7.08 -26.84 -0.54
N LYS A 49 6.42 -25.93 0.16
CA LYS A 49 6.94 -24.57 0.44
C LYS A 49 8.24 -24.59 1.24
N PHE A 50 8.37 -25.53 2.17
CA PHE A 50 9.57 -25.70 2.98
C PHE A 50 10.76 -26.17 2.13
N GLU A 51 10.55 -27.13 1.21
CA GLU A 51 11.57 -27.53 0.23
C GLU A 51 12.01 -26.34 -0.63
N ARG A 52 11.06 -25.61 -1.23
CA ARG A 52 11.37 -24.46 -2.09
C ARG A 52 12.21 -23.42 -1.34
N LEU A 53 11.86 -23.11 -0.10
CA LEU A 53 12.58 -22.15 0.74
C LEU A 53 14.00 -22.64 1.07
N ILE A 54 14.15 -23.87 1.54
CA ILE A 54 15.46 -24.45 1.90
C ILE A 54 16.36 -24.57 0.67
N VAL A 55 15.84 -25.07 -0.45
CA VAL A 55 16.60 -25.16 -1.71
C VAL A 55 16.96 -23.78 -2.25
N GLY A 56 16.06 -22.80 -2.13
CA GLY A 56 16.33 -21.40 -2.48
C GLY A 56 17.51 -20.83 -1.68
N LEU A 57 17.53 -21.09 -0.38
CA LEU A 57 18.64 -20.71 0.51
C LEU A 57 19.97 -21.38 0.11
N MET A 58 19.96 -22.60 -0.44
CA MET A 58 21.22 -23.27 -0.79
C MET A 58 21.86 -22.79 -2.10
N ARG A 59 21.13 -22.09 -2.97
CA ARG A 59 21.67 -21.58 -4.23
C ARG A 59 22.49 -20.30 -4.03
N PRO A 60 23.56 -20.06 -4.81
CA PRO A 60 24.18 -18.74 -4.88
C PRO A 60 23.15 -17.67 -5.30
N PRO A 61 23.29 -16.40 -4.87
CA PRO A 61 22.28 -15.36 -5.11
C PRO A 61 21.90 -15.21 -6.60
N ALA A 62 22.89 -15.14 -7.49
CA ALA A 62 22.65 -15.00 -8.93
C ALA A 62 21.89 -16.20 -9.55
N TYR A 63 22.18 -17.43 -9.09
CA TYR A 63 21.45 -18.63 -9.53
C TYR A 63 20.04 -18.72 -8.92
N CYS A 64 19.82 -18.09 -7.76
CA CYS A 64 18.49 -17.95 -7.18
C CYS A 64 17.64 -17.03 -8.06
N ASP A 65 18.15 -15.85 -8.42
CA ASP A 65 17.47 -14.91 -9.32
C ASP A 65 17.23 -15.51 -10.71
N ALA A 66 18.24 -16.16 -11.30
CA ALA A 66 18.10 -16.83 -12.58
C ALA A 66 16.99 -17.89 -12.57
N LYS A 67 16.84 -18.65 -11.47
CA LYS A 67 15.75 -19.62 -11.33
C LYS A 67 14.38 -18.94 -11.22
N GLU A 68 14.27 -17.86 -10.45
CA GLU A 68 13.00 -17.15 -10.28
C GLU A 68 12.55 -16.48 -11.58
N ILE A 69 13.48 -15.92 -12.37
CA ILE A 69 13.18 -15.44 -13.72
C ILE A 69 12.84 -16.60 -14.65
N LYS A 70 13.60 -17.71 -14.59
CA LYS A 70 13.30 -18.89 -15.41
C LYS A 70 11.87 -19.37 -15.16
N ASP A 71 11.45 -19.45 -13.90
CA ASP A 71 10.08 -19.83 -13.55
C ASP A 71 9.05 -18.79 -14.00
N ALA A 72 9.39 -17.50 -13.94
CA ALA A 72 8.50 -16.43 -14.36
C ALA A 72 8.18 -16.44 -15.85
N ILE A 73 9.08 -16.92 -16.70
CA ILE A 73 8.91 -16.98 -18.17
C ILE A 73 8.72 -18.41 -18.69
N SER A 74 8.53 -19.39 -17.79
CA SER A 74 8.32 -20.79 -18.18
C SER A 74 6.85 -21.18 -18.00
N GLY A 75 6.29 -21.79 -19.04
CA GLY A 75 4.93 -22.33 -19.01
C GLY A 75 3.95 -21.51 -19.85
N ILE A 76 2.66 -21.63 -19.54
CA ILE A 76 1.62 -20.84 -20.21
C ILE A 76 1.37 -19.60 -19.34
N GLY A 77 1.79 -18.44 -19.85
CA GLY A 77 1.73 -17.16 -19.16
C GLY A 77 3.03 -16.77 -18.48
N THR A 78 3.12 -15.51 -18.07
CA THR A 78 4.32 -14.89 -17.52
C THR A 78 4.02 -14.36 -16.12
N ASP A 79 4.96 -14.45 -15.17
CA ASP A 79 4.85 -13.76 -13.86
C ASP A 79 5.52 -12.39 -13.96
N GLU A 80 4.80 -11.40 -14.50
CA GLU A 80 5.31 -10.05 -14.67
C GLU A 80 5.69 -9.41 -13.33
N LYS A 81 5.04 -9.82 -12.23
CA LYS A 81 5.36 -9.30 -10.89
C LYS A 81 6.73 -9.78 -10.43
N CYS A 82 7.14 -11.00 -10.78
CA CYS A 82 8.48 -11.50 -10.53
C CYS A 82 9.52 -10.73 -11.36
N LEU A 83 9.26 -10.57 -12.66
CA LEU A 83 10.14 -9.82 -13.57
C LEU A 83 10.35 -8.38 -13.10
N ILE A 84 9.25 -7.67 -12.78
CA ILE A 84 9.29 -6.30 -12.27
C ILE A 84 10.12 -6.22 -10.98
N GLU A 85 9.86 -7.11 -10.02
CA GLU A 85 10.51 -7.08 -8.72
C GLU A 85 12.02 -7.29 -8.82
N ILE A 86 12.47 -8.22 -9.66
CA ILE A 86 13.90 -8.48 -9.84
C ILE A 86 14.53 -7.35 -10.66
N LEU A 87 14.05 -7.09 -11.87
CA LEU A 87 14.73 -6.17 -12.79
C LEU A 87 14.70 -4.70 -12.34
N ALA A 88 13.69 -4.28 -11.56
CA ALA A 88 13.66 -2.92 -11.00
C ALA A 88 14.57 -2.72 -9.77
N SER A 89 14.94 -3.80 -9.06
CA SER A 89 15.63 -3.69 -7.76
C SER A 89 17.11 -4.07 -7.78
N ARG A 90 17.56 -4.88 -8.74
CA ARG A 90 18.96 -5.31 -8.84
C ARG A 90 19.87 -4.16 -9.26
N THR A 91 21.10 -4.17 -8.75
CA THR A 91 22.18 -3.26 -9.17
C THR A 91 22.78 -3.71 -10.50
N ASN A 92 23.63 -2.87 -11.10
CA ASN A 92 24.40 -3.21 -12.31
C ASN A 92 25.15 -4.54 -12.14
N GLU A 93 25.92 -4.67 -11.05
CA GLU A 93 26.68 -5.91 -10.75
C GLU A 93 25.77 -7.13 -10.59
N GLN A 94 24.68 -6.99 -9.81
CA GLN A 94 23.73 -8.09 -9.63
C GLN A 94 23.09 -8.50 -10.95
N MET A 95 22.83 -7.55 -11.86
CA MET A 95 22.28 -7.82 -13.18
C MET A 95 23.24 -8.61 -14.06
N HIS A 96 24.52 -8.21 -14.09
CA HIS A 96 25.54 -8.95 -14.85
C HIS A 96 25.74 -10.37 -14.30
N GLN A 97 25.77 -10.53 -12.98
CA GLN A 97 25.87 -11.84 -12.34
C GLN A 97 24.65 -12.71 -12.66
N LEU A 98 23.45 -12.13 -12.66
CA LEU A 98 22.20 -12.82 -13.00
C LEU A 98 22.22 -13.31 -14.45
N VAL A 99 22.59 -12.46 -15.41
CA VAL A 99 22.68 -12.84 -16.83
C VAL A 99 23.70 -13.96 -17.03
N ALA A 100 24.86 -13.87 -16.38
CA ALA A 100 25.89 -14.90 -16.42
C ALA A 100 25.40 -16.23 -15.83
N ALA A 101 24.75 -16.20 -14.66
CA ALA A 101 24.20 -17.38 -14.00
C ALA A 101 23.06 -18.02 -14.80
N TYR A 102 22.21 -17.23 -15.46
CA TYR A 102 21.16 -17.75 -16.33
C TYR A 102 21.75 -18.51 -17.53
N LYS A 103 22.75 -17.91 -18.17
CA LYS A 103 23.47 -18.53 -19.30
C LYS A 103 24.16 -19.83 -18.89
N ASP A 104 24.81 -19.86 -17.73
CA ASP A 104 25.46 -21.07 -17.22
C ASP A 104 24.43 -22.15 -16.83
N ALA A 105 23.38 -21.79 -16.11
CA ALA A 105 22.40 -22.74 -15.60
C ALA A 105 21.49 -23.35 -16.67
N TYR A 106 21.21 -22.62 -17.75
CA TYR A 106 20.21 -23.00 -18.76
C TYR A 106 20.73 -23.04 -20.19
N GLU A 107 21.97 -22.63 -20.44
CA GLU A 107 22.57 -22.52 -21.78
C GLU A 107 21.72 -21.66 -22.75
N ARG A 108 21.07 -20.62 -22.21
CA ARG A 108 20.17 -19.73 -22.94
C ARG A 108 20.53 -18.26 -22.72
N ASP A 109 20.13 -17.44 -23.68
CA ASP A 109 20.26 -16.00 -23.58
C ASP A 109 19.04 -15.40 -22.86
N LEU A 110 19.28 -14.78 -21.72
CA LEU A 110 18.19 -14.26 -20.89
C LEU A 110 17.46 -13.08 -21.55
N GLU A 111 18.18 -12.21 -22.26
CA GLU A 111 17.57 -11.07 -22.94
C GLU A 111 16.62 -11.54 -24.04
N ALA A 112 17.06 -12.49 -24.86
CA ALA A 112 16.24 -13.10 -25.89
C ALA A 112 15.00 -13.80 -25.30
N ASP A 113 15.16 -14.50 -24.17
CA ASP A 113 14.03 -15.15 -23.48
C ASP A 113 13.03 -14.12 -22.92
N ILE A 114 13.50 -12.99 -22.34
CA ILE A 114 12.62 -11.89 -21.90
C ILE A 114 11.91 -11.24 -23.10
N ILE A 115 12.62 -10.99 -24.20
CA ILE A 115 12.04 -10.43 -25.42
C ILE A 115 10.96 -11.36 -25.99
N GLY A 116 11.19 -12.68 -25.94
CA GLY A 116 10.22 -13.67 -26.41
C GLY A 116 8.92 -13.71 -25.62
N ASP A 117 8.95 -13.33 -24.34
CA ASP A 117 7.83 -13.48 -23.40
C ASP A 117 7.14 -12.15 -23.03
N THR A 118 7.67 -11.02 -23.48
CA THR A 118 7.16 -9.69 -23.15
C THR A 118 6.93 -8.83 -24.40
N SER A 119 6.29 -7.67 -24.28
CA SER A 119 6.07 -6.78 -25.44
C SER A 119 5.98 -5.30 -25.05
N GLY A 120 5.98 -4.42 -26.06
CA GLY A 120 5.72 -2.99 -25.90
C GLY A 120 6.74 -2.25 -25.02
N HIS A 121 6.29 -1.18 -24.36
CA HIS A 121 7.14 -0.37 -23.48
C HIS A 121 7.61 -1.13 -22.23
N PHE A 122 6.82 -2.11 -21.79
CA PHE A 122 7.22 -3.03 -20.73
C PHE A 122 8.50 -3.78 -21.11
N GLN A 123 8.51 -4.46 -22.25
CA GLN A 123 9.71 -5.15 -22.77
C GLN A 123 10.91 -4.18 -22.91
N LYS A 124 10.70 -3.00 -23.50
CA LYS A 124 11.78 -2.01 -23.70
C LYS A 124 12.46 -1.64 -22.39
N MET A 125 11.67 -1.33 -21.35
CA MET A 125 12.22 -0.96 -20.06
C MET A 125 12.93 -2.14 -19.37
N LEU A 126 12.40 -3.36 -19.47
CA LEU A 126 13.07 -4.54 -18.94
C LEU A 126 14.43 -4.76 -19.60
N VAL A 127 14.53 -4.59 -20.93
CA VAL A 127 15.80 -4.71 -21.67
C VAL A 127 16.79 -3.64 -21.24
N VAL A 128 16.36 -2.39 -21.05
CA VAL A 128 17.22 -1.30 -20.53
C VAL A 128 17.77 -1.63 -19.15
N LEU A 129 16.92 -2.10 -18.23
CA LEU A 129 17.35 -2.51 -16.88
C LEU A 129 18.30 -3.71 -16.93
N LEU A 130 18.06 -4.66 -17.85
CA LEU A 130 18.86 -5.87 -18.01
C LEU A 130 20.29 -5.60 -18.49
N GLN A 131 20.53 -4.48 -19.18
CA GLN A 131 21.90 -4.09 -19.59
C GLN A 131 22.81 -3.90 -18.36
N GLY A 132 22.27 -3.48 -17.22
CA GLY A 132 23.06 -3.21 -16.03
C GLY A 132 24.12 -2.13 -16.27
N THR A 133 23.77 -1.09 -17.03
CA THR A 133 24.65 0.01 -17.40
C THR A 133 24.11 1.36 -16.93
N ARG A 134 23.38 1.39 -15.81
CA ARG A 134 23.00 2.65 -15.17
C ARG A 134 24.27 3.43 -14.81
N GLU A 135 24.27 4.74 -14.99
CA GLU A 135 25.33 5.63 -14.51
C GLU A 135 25.58 5.37 -13.02
N GLU A 136 26.84 5.26 -12.61
CA GLU A 136 27.20 5.05 -11.21
C GLU A 136 27.01 6.34 -10.40
N ASP A 137 26.78 6.21 -9.10
CA ASP A 137 26.61 7.38 -8.22
C ASP A 137 27.93 8.16 -8.11
N ASP A 138 27.88 9.45 -8.45
CA ASP A 138 29.03 10.36 -8.47
C ASP A 138 28.64 11.82 -8.18
N VAL A 139 29.47 12.78 -8.61
CA VAL A 139 29.20 14.21 -8.43
C VAL A 139 28.03 14.63 -9.32
N VAL A 140 26.91 14.93 -8.69
CA VAL A 140 25.68 15.32 -9.38
C VAL A 140 25.81 16.71 -10.00
N SER A 141 25.38 16.85 -11.26
CA SER A 141 25.22 18.13 -11.95
C SER A 141 23.84 18.73 -11.65
N GLU A 142 23.81 19.86 -10.94
CA GLU A 142 22.55 20.58 -10.65
C GLU A 142 21.81 21.01 -11.91
N ASP A 143 22.54 21.45 -12.95
CA ASP A 143 21.95 21.81 -14.25
C ASP A 143 21.25 20.62 -14.91
N LEU A 144 21.87 19.43 -14.85
CA LEU A 144 21.26 18.21 -15.39
C LEU A 144 20.05 17.76 -14.57
N VAL A 145 20.07 17.95 -13.24
CA VAL A 145 18.90 17.67 -12.39
C VAL A 145 17.74 18.54 -12.81
N GLN A 146 17.96 19.85 -12.96
CA GLN A 146 16.93 20.79 -13.41
C GLN A 146 16.42 20.48 -14.81
N GLN A 147 17.33 20.09 -15.73
CA GLN A 147 16.95 19.65 -17.06
C GLN A 147 16.06 18.41 -17.01
N ASP A 148 16.46 17.35 -16.29
CA ASP A 148 15.68 16.12 -16.23
C ASP A 148 14.32 16.33 -15.51
N VAL A 149 14.23 17.25 -14.55
CA VAL A 149 12.94 17.68 -13.95
C VAL A 149 12.03 18.28 -15.02
N GLN A 150 12.55 19.22 -15.82
CA GLN A 150 11.78 19.85 -16.88
C GLN A 150 11.37 18.85 -17.96
N ASP A 151 12.29 18.00 -18.40
CA ASP A 151 12.05 16.98 -19.41
C ASP A 151 10.97 15.98 -18.95
N LEU A 152 10.99 15.54 -17.68
CA LEU A 152 9.96 14.66 -17.12
C LEU A 152 8.60 15.36 -17.00
N TYR A 153 8.59 16.63 -16.60
CA TYR A 153 7.36 17.42 -16.48
C TYR A 153 6.70 17.64 -17.84
N GLU A 154 7.48 18.01 -18.85
CA GLU A 154 7.03 18.14 -20.24
C GLU A 154 6.60 16.82 -20.84
N ALA A 155 7.28 15.72 -20.51
CA ALA A 155 6.96 14.37 -20.97
C ALA A 155 5.66 13.81 -20.36
N GLY A 156 5.25 14.27 -19.18
CA GLY A 156 4.06 13.81 -18.47
C GLY A 156 2.98 14.89 -18.34
N GLU A 157 3.00 15.64 -17.24
CA GLU A 157 1.91 16.53 -16.79
C GLU A 157 1.47 17.60 -17.81
N LEU A 158 2.34 18.02 -18.72
CA LEU A 158 2.00 19.05 -19.73
C LEU A 158 1.31 18.51 -20.99
N LYS A 159 1.16 17.20 -21.14
CA LYS A 159 0.47 16.59 -22.28
C LYS A 159 -0.59 15.60 -21.82
N TRP A 160 -1.50 15.25 -22.73
CA TRP A 160 -2.42 14.15 -22.50
C TRP A 160 -1.71 12.84 -22.85
N GLY A 161 -1.54 11.94 -21.87
CA GLY A 161 -0.68 10.76 -21.99
C GLY A 161 0.75 11.04 -21.53
N THR A 162 1.67 10.12 -21.79
CA THR A 162 3.09 10.24 -21.37
C THR A 162 4.01 9.96 -22.55
N ASP A 163 5.16 10.64 -22.60
CA ASP A 163 6.27 10.24 -23.46
C ASP A 163 7.04 9.07 -22.82
N GLU A 164 6.63 7.84 -23.13
CA GLU A 164 7.21 6.66 -22.50
C GLU A 164 8.71 6.51 -22.81
N ALA A 165 9.18 7.00 -23.96
CA ALA A 165 10.58 6.90 -24.36
C ALA A 165 11.47 7.79 -23.47
N GLN A 166 11.03 9.01 -23.18
CA GLN A 166 11.74 9.92 -22.28
C GLN A 166 11.82 9.35 -20.85
N PHE A 167 10.71 8.81 -20.35
CA PHE A 167 10.68 8.18 -19.02
C PHE A 167 11.59 6.95 -18.94
N ILE A 168 11.58 6.08 -19.97
CA ILE A 168 12.48 4.92 -20.04
C ILE A 168 13.94 5.36 -20.04
N TYR A 169 14.29 6.39 -20.82
CA TYR A 169 15.66 6.88 -20.92
C TYR A 169 16.15 7.44 -19.59
N ILE A 170 15.45 8.43 -19.02
CA ILE A 170 15.89 9.08 -17.77
C ILE A 170 15.91 8.08 -16.62
N LEU A 171 14.82 7.35 -16.39
CA LEU A 171 14.71 6.44 -15.24
C LEU A 171 15.54 5.17 -15.39
N GLY A 172 15.90 4.78 -16.62
CA GLY A 172 16.73 3.63 -16.91
C GLY A 172 18.23 3.89 -16.79
N ASN A 173 18.69 5.11 -17.10
CA ASN A 173 20.13 5.38 -17.28
C ASN A 173 20.75 6.24 -16.18
N ARG A 174 20.07 7.27 -15.67
CA ARG A 174 20.65 8.16 -14.66
C ARG A 174 20.99 7.44 -13.35
N SER A 175 22.01 7.91 -12.64
CA SER A 175 22.41 7.34 -11.36
C SER A 175 21.29 7.43 -10.32
N LYS A 176 21.32 6.56 -9.30
CA LYS A 176 20.28 6.56 -8.26
C LYS A 176 20.35 7.85 -7.43
N GLN A 177 21.57 8.32 -7.15
CA GLN A 177 21.80 9.58 -6.46
C GLN A 177 21.23 10.76 -7.25
N HIS A 178 21.48 10.83 -8.56
CA HIS A 178 20.91 11.87 -9.42
C HIS A 178 19.38 11.83 -9.42
N LEU A 179 18.78 10.65 -9.65
CA LEU A 179 17.33 10.52 -9.75
C LEU A 179 16.60 10.83 -8.45
N ARG A 180 17.22 10.56 -7.28
CA ARG A 180 16.66 10.98 -5.98
C ARG A 180 16.52 12.50 -5.90
N LEU A 181 17.55 13.24 -6.32
CA LEU A 181 17.51 14.71 -6.35
C LEU A 181 16.50 15.23 -7.39
N VAL A 182 16.41 14.58 -8.55
CA VAL A 182 15.37 14.88 -9.55
C VAL A 182 13.98 14.70 -8.95
N PHE A 183 13.73 13.63 -8.18
CA PHE A 183 12.40 13.40 -7.59
C PHE A 183 12.04 14.43 -6.51
N ASP A 184 13.01 14.82 -5.69
CA ASP A 184 12.82 15.84 -4.65
C ASP A 184 12.53 17.21 -5.29
N GLU A 185 13.31 17.60 -6.30
CA GLU A 185 13.11 18.87 -7.02
C GLU A 185 11.82 18.87 -7.87
N TYR A 186 11.44 17.71 -8.43
CA TYR A 186 10.16 17.54 -9.13
C TYR A 186 8.99 17.76 -8.17
N LEU A 187 9.03 17.17 -6.97
CA LEU A 187 7.98 17.36 -5.96
C LEU A 187 7.88 18.84 -5.55
N LYS A 188 9.02 19.48 -5.29
CA LYS A 188 9.10 20.88 -4.89
C LYS A 188 8.57 21.84 -5.97
N THR A 189 8.91 21.59 -7.24
CA THR A 189 8.55 22.47 -8.36
C THR A 189 7.10 22.27 -8.82
N THR A 190 6.63 21.01 -8.88
CA THR A 190 5.30 20.69 -9.41
C THR A 190 4.21 20.62 -8.33
N GLY A 191 4.61 20.44 -7.07
CA GLY A 191 3.71 20.16 -5.95
C GLY A 191 3.13 18.74 -5.98
N LYS A 192 3.61 17.84 -6.85
CA LYS A 192 3.19 16.43 -6.89
C LYS A 192 4.41 15.51 -7.02
N PRO A 193 4.41 14.33 -6.38
CA PRO A 193 5.50 13.38 -6.58
C PRO A 193 5.45 12.81 -8.00
N ILE A 194 6.59 12.41 -8.56
CA ILE A 194 6.69 11.85 -9.92
C ILE A 194 5.77 10.64 -10.13
N GLU A 195 5.50 9.85 -9.08
CA GLU A 195 4.55 8.73 -9.15
C GLU A 195 3.11 9.16 -9.42
N ALA A 196 2.72 10.38 -9.03
CA ALA A 196 1.40 10.91 -9.35
C ALA A 196 1.26 11.19 -10.86
N SER A 197 2.35 11.62 -11.50
CA SER A 197 2.41 11.87 -12.94
C SER A 197 2.51 10.58 -13.76
N ILE A 198 2.98 9.50 -13.16
CA ILE A 198 3.01 8.17 -13.79
C ILE A 198 1.65 7.46 -13.67
N ARG A 199 0.99 7.58 -12.51
CA ARG A 199 -0.21 6.80 -12.17
C ARG A 199 -1.42 7.29 -12.98
N GLY A 200 -1.98 6.41 -13.80
CA GLY A 200 -3.15 6.69 -14.62
C GLY A 200 -2.82 7.32 -15.98
N GLU A 201 -1.59 7.79 -16.19
CA GLU A 201 -1.11 8.26 -17.51
C GLU A 201 -0.44 7.12 -18.31
N LEU A 202 0.13 6.12 -17.62
CA LEU A 202 0.58 4.86 -18.21
C LEU A 202 -0.48 3.76 -18.06
N SER A 203 -0.22 2.58 -18.64
CA SER A 203 -1.15 1.45 -18.54
C SER A 203 -0.46 0.10 -18.34
N GLY A 204 -1.24 -0.87 -17.86
CA GLY A 204 -0.84 -2.28 -17.79
C GLY A 204 0.38 -2.54 -16.90
N ASP A 205 1.23 -3.49 -17.31
CA ASP A 205 2.44 -3.85 -16.57
C ASP A 205 3.57 -2.84 -16.74
N PHE A 206 3.52 -2.01 -17.78
CA PHE A 206 4.46 -0.91 -17.94
C PHE A 206 4.30 0.13 -16.82
N GLU A 207 3.07 0.55 -16.48
CA GLU A 207 2.84 1.43 -15.33
C GLU A 207 3.39 0.81 -14.03
N LYS A 208 3.12 -0.48 -13.80
CA LYS A 208 3.59 -1.18 -12.59
C LYS A 208 5.11 -1.26 -12.53
N LEU A 209 5.77 -1.47 -13.66
CA LEU A 209 7.23 -1.49 -13.77
C LEU A 209 7.83 -0.12 -13.47
N MET A 210 7.32 0.94 -14.09
CA MET A 210 7.83 2.29 -13.89
C MET A 210 7.66 2.74 -12.42
N LEU A 211 6.51 2.45 -11.82
CA LEU A 211 6.29 2.69 -10.39
C LEU A 211 7.23 1.88 -9.51
N ALA A 212 7.56 0.64 -9.88
CA ALA A 212 8.53 -0.18 -9.13
C ALA A 212 9.96 0.38 -9.23
N VAL A 213 10.37 0.84 -10.42
CA VAL A 213 11.68 1.47 -10.65
C VAL A 213 11.81 2.73 -9.80
N VAL A 214 10.83 3.64 -9.85
CA VAL A 214 10.83 4.86 -9.02
C VAL A 214 10.94 4.53 -7.53
N LYS A 215 10.16 3.56 -7.05
CA LYS A 215 10.24 3.11 -5.66
C LYS A 215 11.61 2.54 -5.30
N CYS A 216 12.20 1.71 -6.16
CA CYS A 216 13.51 1.11 -5.91
C CYS A 216 14.65 2.14 -5.94
N ILE A 217 14.54 3.16 -6.80
CA ILE A 217 15.47 4.30 -6.82
C ILE A 217 15.37 5.08 -5.51
N ARG A 218 14.16 5.39 -5.03
CA ARG A 218 13.98 6.11 -3.76
C ARG A 218 14.46 5.25 -2.59
N SER A 219 13.84 4.09 -2.39
CA SER A 219 14.20 3.10 -1.37
C SER A 219 13.82 1.69 -1.80
N THR A 220 14.84 0.89 -2.15
CA THR A 220 14.64 -0.54 -2.43
C THR A 220 14.12 -1.31 -1.19
N PRO A 221 14.58 -1.03 0.04
CA PRO A 221 13.99 -1.60 1.25
C PRO A 221 12.49 -1.30 1.41
N GLU A 222 12.06 -0.06 1.16
CA GLU A 222 10.64 0.31 1.21
C GLU A 222 9.80 -0.44 0.17
N TYR A 223 10.33 -0.60 -1.05
CA TYR A 223 9.68 -1.39 -2.10
C TYR A 223 9.46 -2.84 -1.65
N PHE A 224 10.47 -3.48 -1.06
CA PHE A 224 10.33 -4.84 -0.56
C PHE A 224 9.42 -4.95 0.66
N ALA A 225 9.39 -3.96 1.55
CA ALA A 225 8.41 -3.91 2.65
C ALA A 225 6.97 -3.89 2.12
N GLU A 226 6.69 -3.08 1.09
CA GLU A 226 5.38 -3.06 0.42
C GLU A 226 5.05 -4.38 -0.30
N ARG A 227 6.02 -4.97 -1.00
CA ARG A 227 5.85 -6.26 -1.68
C ARG A 227 5.53 -7.38 -0.70
N LEU A 228 6.23 -7.44 0.44
CA LEU A 228 5.96 -8.39 1.52
C LEU A 228 4.54 -8.19 2.08
N PHE A 229 4.15 -6.95 2.38
CA PHE A 229 2.80 -6.67 2.88
C PHE A 229 1.74 -7.13 1.88
N LYS A 230 1.92 -6.81 0.59
CA LYS A 230 1.02 -7.25 -0.49
C LYS A 230 1.00 -8.77 -0.69
N ALA A 231 2.06 -9.49 -0.32
CA ALA A 231 2.12 -10.95 -0.43
C ALA A 231 1.32 -11.65 0.68
N MET A 232 1.15 -11.01 1.84
CA MET A 232 0.45 -11.55 3.02
C MET A 232 -0.90 -10.87 3.31
N LYS A 233 -1.26 -9.81 2.56
CA LYS A 233 -2.53 -9.09 2.75
C LYS A 233 -3.71 -9.91 2.22
N GLY A 234 -4.64 -10.25 3.10
CA GLY A 234 -5.94 -10.84 2.76
C GLY A 234 -6.02 -12.32 3.13
N LEU A 235 -6.94 -13.06 2.49
CA LEU A 235 -7.02 -14.52 2.66
C LEU A 235 -5.95 -15.21 1.79
N GLY A 236 -5.06 -15.94 2.44
CA GLY A 236 -3.99 -16.69 1.79
C GLY A 236 -2.75 -15.86 1.49
N THR A 237 -1.68 -16.55 1.08
CA THR A 237 -0.34 -15.97 0.92
C THR A 237 0.19 -16.18 -0.50
N ARG A 238 0.93 -15.20 -1.03
CA ARG A 238 1.72 -15.35 -2.26
C ARG A 238 3.09 -15.93 -1.92
N ASP A 239 3.13 -17.20 -1.54
CA ASP A 239 4.32 -17.84 -0.96
C ASP A 239 5.57 -17.75 -1.83
N ASN A 240 5.44 -17.84 -3.16
CA ASN A 240 6.61 -17.72 -4.05
C ASN A 240 7.27 -16.34 -3.93
N THR A 241 6.47 -15.28 -3.82
CA THR A 241 6.96 -13.91 -3.58
C THR A 241 7.56 -13.80 -2.18
N LEU A 242 6.89 -14.34 -1.16
CA LEU A 242 7.38 -14.31 0.22
C LEU A 242 8.74 -15.01 0.32
N ILE A 243 8.87 -16.22 -0.24
CA ILE A 243 10.13 -16.97 -0.28
C ILE A 243 11.21 -16.17 -1.00
N ARG A 244 10.93 -15.68 -2.21
CA ARG A 244 11.93 -14.98 -3.02
C ARG A 244 12.47 -13.75 -2.31
N ILE A 245 11.62 -12.93 -1.70
CA ILE A 245 12.06 -11.71 -1.00
C ILE A 245 12.82 -12.09 0.29
N MET A 246 12.27 -12.99 1.11
CA MET A 246 12.91 -13.38 2.37
C MET A 246 14.28 -14.04 2.17
N VAL A 247 14.49 -14.73 1.05
CA VAL A 247 15.79 -15.31 0.67
C VAL A 247 16.72 -14.26 0.05
N SER A 248 16.26 -13.52 -0.96
CA SER A 248 17.13 -12.61 -1.72
C SER A 248 17.60 -11.40 -0.91
N ARG A 249 16.83 -11.00 0.11
CA ARG A 249 17.13 -9.82 0.94
C ARG A 249 17.74 -10.14 2.31
N SER A 250 17.83 -11.41 2.70
CA SER A 250 18.26 -11.82 4.05
C SER A 250 19.68 -11.35 4.41
N GLU A 251 20.55 -11.15 3.41
CA GLU A 251 21.95 -10.74 3.59
C GLU A 251 22.23 -9.36 2.97
N LEU A 252 21.19 -8.56 2.70
CA LEU A 252 21.30 -7.22 2.10
C LEU A 252 20.74 -6.13 3.03
N ASP A 253 19.43 -6.11 3.20
CA ASP A 253 18.69 -4.99 3.80
C ASP A 253 17.45 -5.44 4.59
N MET A 254 17.42 -6.70 5.04
CA MET A 254 16.28 -7.24 5.81
C MET A 254 15.97 -6.43 7.08
N LEU A 255 16.97 -5.81 7.70
CA LEU A 255 16.77 -4.96 8.88
C LEU A 255 16.04 -3.65 8.52
N ASP A 256 16.46 -2.95 7.47
CA ASP A 256 15.78 -1.74 6.99
C ASP A 256 14.34 -2.06 6.54
N ILE A 257 14.16 -3.19 5.84
CA ILE A 257 12.83 -3.66 5.42
C ILE A 257 11.90 -3.82 6.62
N ARG A 258 12.36 -4.44 7.71
CA ARG A 258 11.55 -4.67 8.93
C ARG A 258 11.13 -3.36 9.57
N GLU A 259 12.07 -2.44 9.67
CA GLU A 259 11.84 -1.15 10.32
C GLU A 259 10.84 -0.31 9.53
N ILE A 260 11.03 -0.19 8.21
CA ILE A 260 10.09 0.49 7.31
C ILE A 260 8.72 -0.20 7.33
N PHE A 261 8.68 -1.53 7.33
CA PHE A 261 7.44 -2.31 7.38
C PHE A 261 6.62 -1.96 8.63
N ARG A 262 7.26 -1.92 9.79
CA ARG A 262 6.61 -1.58 11.06
C ARG A 262 6.04 -0.16 11.03
N THR A 263 6.83 0.80 10.54
CA THR A 263 6.41 2.21 10.41
C THR A 263 5.18 2.35 9.52
N LYS A 264 5.08 1.56 8.44
CA LYS A 264 4.00 1.71 7.44
C LYS A 264 2.73 0.90 7.71
N TYR A 265 2.81 -0.21 8.46
CA TYR A 265 1.70 -1.18 8.52
C TYR A 265 1.21 -1.51 9.93
N GLU A 266 1.69 -0.81 10.96
CA GLU A 266 1.26 -0.96 12.37
C GLU A 266 1.40 -2.39 12.94
N LYS A 267 2.07 -3.28 12.20
CA LYS A 267 2.39 -4.66 12.57
C LYS A 267 3.82 -4.93 12.14
N SER A 268 4.56 -5.70 12.93
CA SER A 268 5.89 -6.16 12.52
C SER A 268 5.77 -7.14 11.34
N LEU A 269 6.82 -7.17 10.50
CA LEU A 269 6.95 -8.18 9.46
C LEU A 269 6.91 -9.60 10.07
N TYR A 270 7.56 -9.78 11.22
CA TYR A 270 7.60 -11.03 11.98
C TYR A 270 6.19 -11.51 12.37
N SER A 271 5.38 -10.63 12.96
CA SER A 271 4.00 -10.95 13.37
C SER A 271 3.12 -11.31 12.17
N MET A 272 3.27 -10.59 11.06
CA MET A 272 2.51 -10.90 9.84
C MET A 272 2.89 -12.28 9.27
N ILE A 273 4.19 -12.60 9.18
CA ILE A 273 4.66 -13.94 8.77
C ILE A 273 4.14 -15.02 9.73
N LYS A 274 4.20 -14.77 11.04
CA LYS A 274 3.81 -15.73 12.09
C LYS A 274 2.35 -16.14 11.98
N ASN A 275 1.48 -15.18 11.64
CA ASN A 275 0.05 -15.36 11.55
C ASN A 275 -0.40 -15.92 10.19
N ASP A 276 0.37 -15.69 9.13
CA ASP A 276 0.01 -16.09 7.76
C ASP A 276 0.63 -17.44 7.34
N THR A 277 1.57 -17.99 8.12
CA THR A 277 2.29 -19.24 7.79
C THR A 277 2.28 -20.27 8.93
N SER A 278 2.63 -21.52 8.62
CA SER A 278 2.64 -22.64 9.57
C SER A 278 3.82 -23.61 9.35
N GLY A 279 4.02 -24.53 10.29
CA GLY A 279 5.06 -25.58 10.23
C GLY A 279 6.50 -25.07 10.19
N GLU A 280 7.40 -25.89 9.66
CA GLU A 280 8.83 -25.57 9.52
C GLU A 280 9.08 -24.46 8.49
N TYR A 281 8.17 -24.32 7.51
CA TYR A 281 8.15 -23.19 6.59
C TYR A 281 8.06 -21.85 7.34
N LYS A 282 7.10 -21.72 8.27
CA LYS A 282 7.01 -20.55 9.16
C LYS A 282 8.30 -20.34 9.94
N LYS A 283 8.79 -21.38 10.62
CA LYS A 283 9.98 -21.27 11.48
C LYS A 283 11.19 -20.73 10.70
N THR A 284 11.36 -21.21 9.48
CA THR A 284 12.44 -20.77 8.58
C THR A 284 12.28 -19.32 8.18
N LEU A 285 11.08 -18.90 7.76
CA LEU A 285 10.82 -17.49 7.41
C LEU A 285 11.02 -16.54 8.60
N LEU A 286 10.60 -16.95 9.80
CA LEU A 286 10.80 -16.17 11.01
C LEU A 286 12.29 -16.04 11.35
N LYS A 287 13.09 -17.09 11.15
CA LYS A 287 14.56 -17.00 11.30
C LYS A 287 15.22 -16.07 10.28
N LEU A 288 14.75 -16.08 9.03
CA LEU A 288 15.24 -15.14 8.01
C LEU A 288 14.82 -13.70 8.30
N CYS A 289 13.64 -13.51 8.88
CA CYS A 289 13.16 -12.20 9.32
C CYS A 289 13.98 -11.68 10.49
N GLY A 290 14.17 -12.48 11.54
CA GLY A 290 14.74 -12.05 12.81
C GLY A 290 13.70 -12.05 13.93
N GLY A 291 13.46 -10.91 14.58
CA GLY A 291 12.58 -10.79 15.75
C GLY A 291 11.37 -9.89 15.54
N ASP A 292 10.51 -9.81 16.57
CA ASP A 292 9.31 -8.96 16.60
C ASP A 292 9.63 -7.47 16.82
N ASP A 293 10.90 -7.15 17.12
CA ASP A 293 11.43 -5.80 17.34
C ASP A 293 10.68 -5.00 18.42
N ASP A 294 10.12 -5.68 19.42
CA ASP A 294 9.26 -5.09 20.46
C ASP A 294 9.92 -3.96 21.28
N ALA A 295 11.26 -3.93 21.36
CA ALA A 295 12.01 -2.79 21.86
C ALA A 295 12.47 -1.93 20.68
N ALA A 296 11.72 -0.87 20.35
CA ALA A 296 12.09 0.06 19.31
C ALA A 296 13.46 0.69 19.64
N GLY A 297 14.47 0.36 18.84
CA GLY A 297 15.74 1.11 18.80
C GLY A 297 15.56 2.44 18.07
N GLN A 298 16.64 3.21 17.98
CA GLN A 298 16.69 4.37 17.07
C GLN A 298 16.65 3.89 15.62
N PHE A 299 16.01 4.67 14.74
CA PHE A 299 15.97 4.39 13.30
C PHE A 299 17.36 4.21 12.69
N PHE A 300 17.50 3.22 11.81
CA PHE A 300 18.62 3.19 10.87
C PHE A 300 18.45 4.27 9.79
N PRO A 301 19.53 4.72 9.12
CA PRO A 301 19.49 5.85 8.18
C PRO A 301 18.42 5.74 7.10
N GLU A 302 18.25 4.56 6.49
CA GLU A 302 17.27 4.35 5.41
C GLU A 302 15.83 4.49 5.93
N ALA A 303 15.52 3.84 7.05
CA ALA A 303 14.18 3.91 7.64
C ALA A 303 13.87 5.32 8.18
N ALA A 304 14.86 6.03 8.73
CA ALA A 304 14.74 7.43 9.12
C ALA A 304 14.43 8.32 7.91
N GLN A 305 15.14 8.12 6.79
CA GLN A 305 14.90 8.85 5.55
C GLN A 305 13.48 8.61 5.01
N VAL A 306 13.02 7.35 4.96
CA VAL A 306 11.66 7.03 4.51
C VAL A 306 10.61 7.66 5.44
N ALA A 307 10.79 7.57 6.76
CA ALA A 307 9.87 8.17 7.72
C ALA A 307 9.80 9.70 7.57
N TYR A 308 10.95 10.37 7.41
CA TYR A 308 11.02 11.81 7.16
C TYR A 308 10.33 12.21 5.85
N GLN A 309 10.61 11.49 4.76
CA GLN A 309 10.04 11.75 3.45
C GLN A 309 8.52 11.53 3.40
N MET A 310 7.97 10.61 4.21
CA MET A 310 6.52 10.46 4.35
C MET A 310 5.87 11.73 4.92
N TRP A 311 6.50 12.37 5.92
CA TRP A 311 6.00 13.64 6.48
C TRP A 311 6.18 14.80 5.52
N GLU A 312 7.34 14.90 4.86
CA GLU A 312 7.62 15.93 3.86
C GLU A 312 6.58 15.88 2.73
N LEU A 313 6.35 14.70 2.15
CA LEU A 313 5.35 14.51 1.11
C LEU A 313 3.95 14.93 1.57
N SER A 314 3.57 14.59 2.82
CA SER A 314 2.28 14.99 3.38
C SER A 314 2.18 16.50 3.58
N ALA A 315 3.28 17.20 3.82
CA ALA A 315 3.31 18.64 4.06
C ALA A 315 3.25 19.45 2.76
N VAL A 316 3.94 19.01 1.70
CA VAL A 316 4.13 19.81 0.48
C VAL A 316 3.25 19.38 -0.70
N ALA A 317 2.72 18.15 -0.70
CA ALA A 317 1.94 17.65 -1.83
C ALA A 317 0.61 18.40 -1.99
N ARG A 318 0.38 18.92 -3.20
CA ARG A 318 -0.90 19.49 -3.63
C ARG A 318 -1.86 18.36 -3.99
N VAL A 319 -2.66 17.94 -3.03
CA VAL A 319 -3.67 16.89 -3.19
C VAL A 319 -5.03 17.49 -3.52
N GLU A 320 -5.63 17.06 -4.63
CA GLU A 320 -7.01 17.42 -4.95
C GLU A 320 -7.99 16.41 -4.33
N LEU A 321 -8.77 16.84 -3.34
CA LEU A 321 -9.77 16.00 -2.69
C LEU A 321 -11.03 15.90 -3.56
N LYS A 322 -11.37 14.68 -4.00
CA LYS A 322 -12.55 14.40 -4.84
C LYS A 322 -13.47 13.38 -4.18
N GLY A 323 -14.75 13.73 -4.06
CA GLY A 323 -15.82 12.78 -3.73
C GLY A 323 -16.29 11.99 -4.95
N THR A 324 -16.98 10.87 -4.71
CA THR A 324 -17.51 9.98 -5.77
C THR A 324 -18.92 10.36 -6.21
N VAL A 325 -19.75 10.87 -5.31
CA VAL A 325 -21.12 11.34 -5.62
C VAL A 325 -21.08 12.82 -6.00
N ARG A 326 -21.55 13.15 -7.19
CA ARG A 326 -21.63 14.52 -7.72
C ARG A 326 -23.09 14.96 -7.87
N PRO A 327 -23.38 16.27 -7.91
CA PRO A 327 -24.70 16.76 -8.27
C PRO A 327 -25.14 16.21 -9.64
N ALA A 328 -26.37 15.74 -9.74
CA ALA A 328 -26.96 15.38 -11.03
C ALA A 328 -27.23 16.63 -11.87
N ASN A 329 -26.86 16.61 -13.16
CA ASN A 329 -26.91 17.78 -14.06
C ASN A 329 -28.36 18.22 -14.37
N ASP A 330 -29.27 17.27 -14.61
CA ASP A 330 -30.69 17.53 -14.95
C ASP A 330 -31.61 17.27 -13.75
N PHE A 331 -31.20 17.77 -12.59
CA PHE A 331 -31.89 17.50 -11.33
C PHE A 331 -33.30 18.10 -11.30
N ASN A 332 -34.30 17.24 -11.11
CA ASN A 332 -35.70 17.61 -10.95
C ASN A 332 -36.26 17.01 -9.66
N PRO A 333 -36.38 17.80 -8.57
CA PRO A 333 -36.83 17.30 -7.27
C PRO A 333 -38.30 16.84 -7.30
N ASP A 334 -39.15 17.42 -8.16
CA ASP A 334 -40.54 16.99 -8.33
C ASP A 334 -40.62 15.58 -8.91
N ALA A 335 -39.80 15.29 -9.92
CA ALA A 335 -39.72 13.98 -10.56
C ALA A 335 -39.17 12.94 -9.58
N ASP A 336 -38.08 13.25 -8.90
CA ASP A 336 -37.48 12.36 -7.90
C ASP A 336 -38.45 12.10 -6.73
N ALA A 337 -39.12 13.12 -6.19
CA ALA A 337 -40.09 12.95 -5.11
C ALA A 337 -41.28 12.06 -5.52
N LYS A 338 -41.79 12.22 -6.75
CA LYS A 338 -42.86 11.36 -7.30
C LYS A 338 -42.39 9.93 -7.51
N ALA A 339 -41.19 9.74 -8.05
CA ALA A 339 -40.60 8.42 -8.28
C ALA A 339 -40.38 7.68 -6.95
N LEU A 340 -39.77 8.34 -5.95
CA LEU A 340 -39.62 7.78 -4.60
C LEU A 340 -40.97 7.43 -3.97
N ARG A 341 -41.98 8.31 -4.08
CA ARG A 341 -43.31 8.01 -3.56
C ARG A 341 -43.93 6.78 -4.22
N LYS A 342 -43.77 6.65 -5.55
CA LYS A 342 -44.26 5.51 -6.33
C LYS A 342 -43.55 4.22 -5.93
N ALA A 343 -42.23 4.27 -5.75
CA ALA A 343 -41.41 3.14 -5.32
C ALA A 343 -41.81 2.60 -3.94
N MET A 344 -42.32 3.47 -3.07
CA MET A 344 -42.83 3.17 -1.72
C MET A 344 -44.36 3.01 -1.67
N LYS A 345 -45.05 2.78 -2.80
CA LYS A 345 -46.52 2.69 -2.83
C LYS A 345 -46.99 1.29 -3.18
N GLY A 346 -47.51 0.56 -2.20
CA GLY A 346 -48.22 -0.70 -2.44
C GLY A 346 -47.79 -1.76 -1.44
N LEU A 347 -48.04 -3.02 -1.79
CA LEU A 347 -47.51 -4.16 -1.05
C LEU A 347 -46.15 -4.53 -1.65
N GLY A 348 -45.08 -4.05 -1.02
CA GLY A 348 -43.70 -4.17 -1.47
C GLY A 348 -43.06 -2.81 -1.73
N THR A 349 -41.72 -2.81 -1.80
CA THR A 349 -40.89 -1.62 -2.01
C THR A 349 -40.05 -1.85 -3.28
N ASP A 350 -39.91 -0.84 -4.11
CA ASP A 350 -38.97 -0.84 -5.23
C ASP A 350 -37.63 -0.25 -4.76
N GLU A 351 -36.77 -1.10 -4.18
CA GLU A 351 -35.48 -0.66 -3.65
C GLU A 351 -34.54 -0.15 -4.74
N ASP A 352 -34.60 -0.67 -5.95
CA ASP A 352 -33.73 -0.26 -7.07
C ASP A 352 -33.97 1.22 -7.41
N THR A 353 -35.23 1.63 -7.56
CA THR A 353 -35.55 3.06 -7.80
C THR A 353 -35.08 3.95 -6.64
N ILE A 354 -35.20 3.49 -5.39
CA ILE A 354 -34.75 4.24 -4.22
C ILE A 354 -33.22 4.40 -4.24
N ILE A 355 -32.50 3.31 -4.49
CA ILE A 355 -31.03 3.28 -4.56
C ILE A 355 -30.55 4.17 -5.71
N ASP A 356 -31.09 4.00 -6.92
CA ASP A 356 -30.65 4.71 -8.11
C ASP A 356 -30.83 6.22 -7.96
N ILE A 357 -31.95 6.67 -7.38
CA ILE A 357 -32.16 8.10 -7.13
C ILE A 357 -31.23 8.57 -6.02
N ILE A 358 -31.28 7.98 -4.82
CA ILE A 358 -30.61 8.56 -3.65
C ILE A 358 -29.09 8.53 -3.81
N THR A 359 -28.52 7.45 -4.35
CA THR A 359 -27.06 7.32 -4.48
C THR A 359 -26.47 8.23 -5.58
N HIS A 360 -27.27 8.65 -6.56
CA HIS A 360 -26.85 9.54 -7.66
C HIS A 360 -27.35 10.98 -7.51
N ARG A 361 -27.56 11.45 -6.27
CA ARG A 361 -27.87 12.84 -5.95
C ARG A 361 -26.92 13.34 -4.88
N SER A 362 -26.48 14.59 -5.00
CA SER A 362 -25.68 15.22 -3.95
C SER A 362 -26.50 15.37 -2.67
N ASN A 363 -25.85 15.52 -1.52
CA ASN A 363 -26.57 15.70 -0.25
C ASN A 363 -27.51 16.92 -0.30
N ALA A 364 -27.06 18.02 -0.89
CA ALA A 364 -27.89 19.22 -1.09
C ALA A 364 -29.14 18.92 -1.93
N GLN A 365 -28.99 18.18 -3.03
CA GLN A 365 -30.13 17.73 -3.85
C GLN A 365 -31.07 16.83 -3.05
N ARG A 366 -30.55 15.92 -2.22
CA ARG A 366 -31.38 15.08 -1.32
C ARG A 366 -32.19 15.91 -0.33
N GLN A 367 -31.64 17.00 0.22
CA GLN A 367 -32.40 17.91 1.08
C GLN A 367 -33.53 18.60 0.32
N GLN A 368 -33.31 18.99 -0.93
CA GLN A 368 -34.35 19.56 -1.80
C GLN A 368 -35.45 18.53 -2.13
N ILE A 369 -35.08 17.26 -2.37
CA ILE A 369 -36.05 16.17 -2.53
C ILE A 369 -36.90 16.01 -1.27
N ARG A 370 -36.31 16.03 -0.06
CA ARG A 370 -37.06 15.93 1.21
C ARG A 370 -38.11 17.03 1.34
N GLN A 371 -37.72 18.27 1.07
CA GLN A 371 -38.64 19.42 1.13
C GLN A 371 -39.77 19.30 0.11
N THR A 372 -39.43 18.94 -1.14
CA THR A 372 -40.39 18.78 -2.24
C THR A 372 -41.37 17.62 -1.97
N PHE A 373 -40.87 16.50 -1.47
CA PHE A 373 -41.69 15.35 -1.06
C PHE A 373 -42.70 15.74 0.03
N LYS A 374 -42.24 16.46 1.06
CA LYS A 374 -43.11 16.94 2.14
C LYS A 374 -44.16 17.92 1.63
N SER A 375 -43.79 18.82 0.72
CA SER A 375 -44.72 19.77 0.10
C SER A 375 -45.79 19.08 -0.74
N HIS A 376 -45.42 18.09 -1.56
CA HIS A 376 -46.35 17.41 -2.46
C HIS A 376 -47.29 16.43 -1.76
N PHE A 377 -46.80 15.71 -0.76
CA PHE A 377 -47.53 14.59 -0.17
C PHE A 377 -47.96 14.82 1.28
N GLY A 378 -47.49 15.89 1.93
CA GLY A 378 -47.75 16.16 3.35
C GLY A 378 -47.12 15.13 4.29
N ARG A 379 -46.15 14.34 3.80
CA ARG A 379 -45.50 13.24 4.53
C ARG A 379 -44.00 13.49 4.65
N ASP A 380 -43.39 12.94 5.69
CA ASP A 380 -41.94 13.02 5.87
C ASP A 380 -41.24 11.87 5.14
N LEU A 381 -40.35 12.20 4.20
CA LEU A 381 -39.63 11.22 3.39
C LEU A 381 -38.74 10.30 4.24
N MET A 382 -38.16 10.78 5.34
CA MET A 382 -37.32 9.94 6.21
C MET A 382 -38.15 8.89 6.93
N THR A 383 -39.36 9.27 7.35
CA THR A 383 -40.33 8.38 8.00
C THR A 383 -40.79 7.31 7.03
N ASP A 384 -41.19 7.70 5.81
CA ASP A 384 -41.62 6.76 4.77
C ASP A 384 -40.47 5.80 4.38
N LEU A 385 -39.26 6.30 4.15
CA LEU A 385 -38.11 5.41 3.87
C LEU A 385 -37.85 4.44 5.02
N LYS A 386 -37.90 4.91 6.28
CA LYS A 386 -37.65 4.05 7.45
C LYS A 386 -38.68 2.93 7.59
N SER A 387 -39.92 3.10 7.10
CA SER A 387 -40.93 2.04 7.14
C SER A 387 -40.84 1.07 5.98
N GLU A 388 -40.31 1.50 4.83
CA GLU A 388 -40.35 0.73 3.58
C GLU A 388 -39.08 -0.09 3.33
N ILE A 389 -37.92 0.31 3.88
CA ILE A 389 -36.66 -0.43 3.79
C ILE A 389 -36.13 -0.80 5.18
N SER A 390 -35.37 -1.89 5.26
CA SER A 390 -34.82 -2.39 6.53
C SER A 390 -33.33 -2.78 6.43
N GLY A 391 -32.75 -3.20 7.56
CA GLY A 391 -31.37 -3.67 7.65
C GLY A 391 -30.30 -2.63 7.26
N ASP A 392 -29.21 -3.11 6.67
CA ASP A 392 -28.08 -2.28 6.27
C ASP A 392 -28.42 -1.28 5.17
N LEU A 393 -29.32 -1.66 4.26
CA LEU A 393 -29.80 -0.75 3.21
C LEU A 393 -30.51 0.46 3.82
N ALA A 394 -31.42 0.24 4.78
CA ALA A 394 -32.09 1.34 5.48
C ALA A 394 -31.09 2.23 6.22
N ARG A 395 -30.10 1.63 6.90
CA ARG A 395 -29.05 2.39 7.59
C ARG A 395 -28.28 3.28 6.61
N LEU A 396 -27.90 2.77 5.45
CA LEU A 396 -27.18 3.51 4.40
C LEU A 396 -28.04 4.61 3.78
N ILE A 397 -29.24 4.28 3.30
CA ILE A 397 -30.13 5.22 2.61
C ILE A 397 -30.54 6.36 3.55
N LEU A 398 -30.96 6.05 4.79
CA LEU A 398 -31.27 7.09 5.76
C LEU A 398 -30.03 7.91 6.12
N GLY A 399 -28.85 7.30 6.17
CA GLY A 399 -27.59 8.02 6.35
C GLY A 399 -27.33 9.04 5.24
N LEU A 400 -27.46 8.63 3.97
CA LEU A 400 -27.27 9.48 2.80
C LEU A 400 -28.24 10.67 2.75
N MET A 401 -29.44 10.51 3.32
CA MET A 401 -30.49 11.54 3.35
C MET A 401 -30.32 12.56 4.47
N MET A 402 -29.47 12.30 5.47
CA MET A 402 -29.18 13.24 6.53
C MET A 402 -28.17 14.32 6.08
N PRO A 403 -28.33 15.59 6.47
CA PRO A 403 -27.26 16.56 6.29
C PRO A 403 -25.99 16.11 7.03
N PRO A 404 -24.77 16.44 6.55
CA PRO A 404 -23.53 15.89 7.07
C PRO A 404 -23.35 16.04 8.59
N ALA A 405 -23.57 17.24 9.13
CA ALA A 405 -23.43 17.51 10.56
C ALA A 405 -24.40 16.69 11.43
N HIS A 406 -25.66 16.54 11.00
CA HIS A 406 -26.64 15.72 11.69
C HIS A 406 -26.33 14.22 11.60
N TYR A 407 -25.76 13.77 10.47
CA TYR A 407 -25.33 12.38 10.34
C TYR A 407 -24.25 12.04 11.38
N ASP A 408 -23.23 12.88 11.50
CA ASP A 408 -22.14 12.71 12.47
C ASP A 408 -22.64 12.85 13.91
N ALA A 409 -23.50 13.84 14.19
CA ALA A 409 -24.15 13.98 15.50
C ALA A 409 -24.90 12.69 15.90
N LYS A 410 -25.61 12.07 14.95
CA LYS A 410 -26.29 10.78 15.18
C LYS A 410 -25.33 9.62 15.39
N GLN A 411 -24.22 9.55 14.67
CA GLN A 411 -23.21 8.49 14.91
C GLN A 411 -22.57 8.65 16.28
N LEU A 412 -22.20 9.87 16.67
CA LEU A 412 -21.68 10.18 18.02
C LEU A 412 -22.70 9.81 19.10
N LYS A 413 -23.98 10.17 18.91
CA LYS A 413 -25.04 9.81 19.86
C LYS A 413 -25.17 8.30 20.03
N LYS A 414 -25.12 7.55 18.93
CA LYS A 414 -25.19 6.08 18.94
C LYS A 414 -23.97 5.44 19.59
N ALA A 415 -22.78 5.99 19.37
CA ALA A 415 -21.55 5.50 19.98
C ALA A 415 -21.54 5.64 21.50
N MET A 416 -22.33 6.57 22.04
CA MET A 416 -22.54 6.81 23.48
C MET A 416 -23.92 6.34 23.98
N GLU A 417 -24.66 5.57 23.19
CA GLU A 417 -25.99 5.11 23.57
C GLU A 417 -25.98 3.63 23.93
N GLY A 418 -26.44 3.32 25.14
CA GLY A 418 -26.58 1.95 25.62
C GLY A 418 -25.50 1.59 26.63
N ALA A 419 -25.21 0.29 26.74
CA ALA A 419 -24.19 -0.20 27.64
C ALA A 419 -22.83 -0.25 26.93
N GLY A 420 -21.84 0.43 27.51
CA GLY A 420 -20.52 0.59 26.92
C GLY A 420 -20.46 1.75 25.93
N THR A 421 -19.28 1.95 25.35
CA THR A 421 -18.98 3.02 24.41
C THR A 421 -18.39 2.41 23.15
N ASP A 422 -18.69 2.96 21.98
CA ASP A 422 -17.98 2.65 20.73
C ASP A 422 -16.83 3.64 20.54
N GLU A 423 -15.69 3.37 21.19
CA GLU A 423 -14.52 4.26 21.16
C GLU A 423 -13.99 4.48 19.75
N LYS A 424 -14.12 3.46 18.88
CA LYS A 424 -13.64 3.53 17.50
C LYS A 424 -14.39 4.59 16.71
N THR A 425 -15.72 4.61 16.80
CA THR A 425 -16.54 5.63 16.14
C THR A 425 -16.27 7.03 16.69
N LEU A 426 -16.06 7.17 18.01
CA LEU A 426 -15.72 8.46 18.62
C LEU A 426 -14.38 9.00 18.11
N ILE A 427 -13.35 8.17 18.08
CA ILE A 427 -12.02 8.54 17.56
C ILE A 427 -12.11 8.86 16.07
N GLU A 428 -12.78 8.00 15.29
CA GLU A 428 -12.94 8.19 13.84
C GLU A 428 -13.56 9.55 13.54
N ILE A 429 -14.58 9.98 14.27
CA ILE A 429 -15.24 11.27 14.01
C ILE A 429 -14.41 12.44 14.55
N LEU A 430 -14.06 12.42 15.84
CA LEU A 430 -13.49 13.60 16.49
C LEU A 430 -12.04 13.88 16.08
N ALA A 431 -11.30 12.86 15.61
CA ALA A 431 -9.92 13.05 15.13
C ALA A 431 -9.81 13.35 13.63
N THR A 432 -10.91 13.31 12.86
CA THR A 432 -10.87 13.52 11.39
C THR A 432 -11.62 14.74 10.90
N ARG A 433 -12.61 15.25 11.66
CA ARG A 433 -13.40 16.42 11.26
C ARG A 433 -12.61 17.70 11.51
N THR A 434 -12.77 18.65 10.59
CA THR A 434 -12.23 20.01 10.68
C THR A 434 -12.96 20.83 11.75
N ASN A 435 -12.40 21.97 12.15
CA ASN A 435 -13.05 22.88 13.11
C ASN A 435 -14.46 23.30 12.67
N ALA A 436 -14.63 23.62 11.38
CA ALA A 436 -15.92 24.01 10.82
C ALA A 436 -16.95 22.88 10.93
N GLU A 437 -16.55 21.64 10.61
CA GLU A 437 -17.40 20.46 10.75
C GLU A 437 -17.74 20.17 12.21
N ILE A 438 -16.77 20.25 13.12
CA ILE A 438 -17.00 20.04 14.57
C ILE A 438 -18.00 21.06 15.15
N ARG A 439 -17.89 22.34 14.78
CA ARG A 439 -18.84 23.37 15.20
C ARG A 439 -20.26 23.07 14.68
N ALA A 440 -20.37 22.68 13.41
CA ALA A 440 -21.66 22.28 12.84
C ALA A 440 -22.23 21.03 13.53
N ILE A 441 -21.39 20.06 13.89
CA ILE A 441 -21.78 18.87 14.65
C ILE A 441 -22.29 19.26 16.04
N ASN A 442 -21.60 20.17 16.74
CA ASN A 442 -22.02 20.64 18.06
C ASN A 442 -23.41 21.28 18.04
N GLU A 443 -23.70 22.11 17.01
CA GLU A 443 -25.01 22.71 16.80
C GLU A 443 -26.07 21.64 16.49
N ALA A 444 -25.79 20.75 15.53
CA ALA A 444 -26.70 19.67 15.14
C ALA A 444 -27.01 18.72 16.31
N TYR A 445 -25.99 18.38 17.12
CA TYR A 445 -26.15 17.52 18.28
C TYR A 445 -27.04 18.18 19.35
N LYS A 446 -26.84 19.47 19.60
CA LYS A 446 -27.66 20.24 20.54
C LYS A 446 -29.11 20.38 20.05
N GLU A 447 -29.30 20.57 18.75
CA GLU A 447 -30.63 20.63 18.14
C GLU A 447 -31.35 19.28 18.26
N ASP A 448 -30.70 18.19 17.85
CA ASP A 448 -31.32 16.86 17.75
C ASP A 448 -31.54 16.19 19.12
N TYR A 449 -30.67 16.46 20.10
CA TYR A 449 -30.64 15.74 21.37
C TYR A 449 -30.79 16.62 22.61
N HIS A 450 -30.91 17.94 22.44
CA HIS A 450 -31.10 18.91 23.54
C HIS A 450 -30.05 18.83 24.65
N LYS A 451 -28.83 18.41 24.28
CA LYS A 451 -27.66 18.26 25.17
C LYS A 451 -26.42 18.69 24.40
N SER A 452 -25.43 19.28 25.07
CA SER A 452 -24.15 19.57 24.40
C SER A 452 -23.38 18.27 24.11
N LEU A 453 -22.55 18.26 23.07
CA LEU A 453 -21.68 17.12 22.78
C LEU A 453 -20.66 16.88 23.91
N GLU A 454 -20.12 17.96 24.49
CA GLU A 454 -19.21 17.88 25.64
C GLU A 454 -19.86 17.20 26.86
N ASP A 455 -21.10 17.56 27.20
CA ASP A 455 -21.81 16.93 28.31
C ASP A 455 -22.12 15.46 28.01
N ALA A 456 -22.41 15.13 26.74
CA ALA A 456 -22.64 13.76 26.31
C ALA A 456 -21.36 12.92 26.48
N LEU A 457 -20.24 13.39 25.95
CA LEU A 457 -18.93 12.77 26.13
C LEU A 457 -18.56 12.63 27.60
N SER A 458 -18.85 13.65 28.41
CA SER A 458 -18.56 13.65 29.85
C SER A 458 -19.35 12.61 30.63
N SER A 459 -20.56 12.31 30.17
CA SER A 459 -21.44 11.32 30.80
C SER A 459 -21.03 9.89 30.46
N ASP A 460 -20.50 9.66 29.26
CA ASP A 460 -20.25 8.32 28.73
C ASP A 460 -18.78 7.89 28.86
N THR A 461 -17.85 8.84 28.88
CA THR A 461 -16.40 8.57 28.93
C THR A 461 -15.76 9.12 30.19
N SER A 462 -14.53 8.66 30.49
CA SER A 462 -13.77 9.15 31.64
C SER A 462 -12.25 9.16 31.40
N GLY A 463 -11.49 9.60 32.40
CA GLY A 463 -10.02 9.58 32.37
C GLY A 463 -9.41 10.43 31.25
N HIS A 464 -8.25 9.99 30.75
CA HIS A 464 -7.54 10.66 29.66
C HIS A 464 -8.31 10.63 28.35
N PHE A 465 -9.03 9.53 28.09
CA PHE A 465 -9.84 9.37 26.87
C PHE A 465 -10.91 10.45 26.78
N ARG A 466 -11.65 10.71 27.86
CA ARG A 466 -12.60 11.84 27.90
C ARG A 466 -11.93 13.18 27.59
N ARG A 467 -10.78 13.45 28.23
CA ARG A 467 -10.09 14.75 28.09
C ARG A 467 -9.71 15.04 26.64
N ILE A 468 -9.14 14.05 25.94
CA ILE A 468 -8.75 14.23 24.54
C ILE A 468 -9.98 14.37 23.63
N LEU A 469 -11.04 13.57 23.84
CA LEU A 469 -12.26 13.69 23.04
C LEU A 469 -12.94 15.06 23.21
N ILE A 470 -13.03 15.56 24.45
CA ILE A 470 -13.59 16.89 24.71
C ILE A 470 -12.74 17.98 24.05
N SER A 471 -11.41 17.90 24.16
CA SER A 471 -10.50 18.85 23.51
C SER A 471 -10.72 18.91 21.99
N LEU A 472 -10.82 17.76 21.33
CA LEU A 472 -11.12 17.67 19.89
C LEU A 472 -12.52 18.22 19.55
N ALA A 473 -13.52 17.89 20.37
CA ALA A 473 -14.91 18.31 20.19
C ALA A 473 -15.14 19.83 20.35
N THR A 474 -14.14 20.59 20.80
CA THR A 474 -14.23 22.06 20.82
C THR A 474 -14.22 22.70 19.44
N GLY A 475 -13.60 22.05 18.44
CA GLY A 475 -13.41 22.64 17.11
C GLY A 475 -12.62 23.96 17.16
N ASN A 476 -11.62 24.03 18.04
CA ASN A 476 -10.76 25.19 18.25
C ASN A 476 -9.28 24.84 18.08
N ARG A 477 -8.95 23.94 17.14
CA ARG A 477 -7.56 23.67 16.75
C ARG A 477 -7.00 24.90 16.02
N GLU A 478 -5.73 25.22 16.23
CA GLU A 478 -5.06 26.28 15.49
C GLU A 478 -5.07 25.99 13.96
N GLU A 479 -5.31 27.04 13.17
CA GLU A 479 -5.37 26.98 11.68
C GLU A 479 -4.25 27.81 11.03
N GLY A 480 -3.28 28.26 11.83
CA GLY A 480 -2.12 29.03 11.36
C GLY A 480 -1.12 28.19 10.56
N GLY A 481 -0.19 28.87 9.90
CA GLY A 481 0.94 28.23 9.22
C GLY A 481 1.99 27.71 10.21
N GLU A 482 2.98 26.99 9.68
CA GLU A 482 4.06 26.43 10.50
C GLU A 482 4.92 27.50 11.20
N ASN A 483 5.42 27.16 12.38
CA ASN A 483 6.42 27.94 13.11
C ASN A 483 7.55 27.00 13.55
N LEU A 484 8.73 27.18 12.97
CA LEU A 484 9.87 26.29 13.17
C LEU A 484 10.38 26.25 14.62
N ASP A 485 10.33 27.37 15.32
CA ASP A 485 10.80 27.43 16.71
C ASP A 485 9.82 26.72 17.64
N GLN A 486 8.52 26.96 17.45
CA GLN A 486 7.48 26.23 18.20
C GLN A 486 7.52 24.73 17.90
N ALA A 487 7.68 24.34 16.63
CA ALA A 487 7.76 22.92 16.25
C ALA A 487 8.94 22.19 16.90
N ARG A 488 10.08 22.87 17.10
CA ARG A 488 11.22 22.32 17.82
C ARG A 488 10.96 22.19 19.33
N GLU A 489 10.22 23.11 19.91
CA GLU A 489 9.78 23.04 21.31
C GLU A 489 8.78 21.91 21.52
N ASP A 490 7.77 21.79 20.65
CA ASP A 490 6.73 20.74 20.73
C ASP A 490 7.28 19.31 20.58
N ALA A 491 8.41 19.16 19.87
CA ALA A 491 9.07 17.88 19.66
C ALA A 491 9.99 17.44 20.82
N GLN A 492 10.38 18.36 21.70
CA GLN A 492 11.21 18.10 22.90
C GLN A 492 10.36 17.61 24.07
#